data_AF-A0A382K5J9-F1
#
_entry.id   AF-A0A382K5J9-F1
#
_cell.length_a   1.000
_cell.length_b   1.000
_cell.length_c   1.000
_cell.angle_alpha   90.00
_cell.angle_beta   90.00
_cell.angle_gamma   90.00
#
_symmetry.space_group_name_H-M   'P 1'
#
loop_
_entity.id
_entity.type
_entity.pdbx_description
1 polymer ?
#
loop_
_entity_poly.entity_id
_entity_poly.type
_entity_poly.pdbx_seq_one_letter_code
_entity_poly.pdbx_strand_id
1 'polypeptide(L)'
;VRALDRNQPFDQFTIEQLAGDLLPEASDEQRLATGFHRNAPQARGQTYPVEEYRIKGVVDRVNTIGRVWLGLTLDCAECHDHKFDPITQRDYYSILAIFNNVEHSGSGHGQGGPTMKYKLPPPKQDPSRAAERKRLEEELALARKALPKPSSIQDQHVVGKWEGHAVLDDPQKYSLTADLTISAKIRTRQTVADLVSKYDWRGKQRGYVFGIGGEGDKGSVPGHLFFWVSSRAESFNGVTVYGSQPVNDGKEHVVAVEFVAGKSVRLFVDGIEDKAAKTSGAPPPFIAKSSRPLAIGSGYNSSPKANAYRFEGKLSEVRLSGRAVGDQISIGAAGKKVDELQAKLRKLEDQKGAPKVVDAVPVMRERAKPRDTFIHLRGSFLNKGDQVSPSVPELFAVSKESQPGNRLEFARWLVGGKNPLVARVVVNR
;
A
#
# COMPACT_ATOMS: atom_id res chain seq x y z
N VAL A 1 22.06 -3.92 5.30
CA VAL A 1 21.61 -4.90 6.32
C VAL A 1 20.67 -5.96 5.74
N ARG A 2 19.48 -5.64 5.20
CA ARG A 2 18.55 -6.67 4.65
C ARG A 2 19.12 -7.59 3.56
N ALA A 3 20.02 -7.09 2.72
CA ALA A 3 20.71 -7.92 1.72
C ALA A 3 21.61 -8.97 2.38
N LEU A 4 22.31 -8.59 3.47
CA LEU A 4 23.14 -9.48 4.27
C LEU A 4 22.27 -10.49 5.04
N ASP A 5 21.20 -10.03 5.71
CA ASP A 5 20.26 -10.91 6.44
C ASP A 5 19.67 -12.02 5.56
N ARG A 6 19.56 -11.77 4.24
CA ARG A 6 18.99 -12.71 3.27
C ARG A 6 20.05 -13.50 2.49
N ASN A 7 21.33 -13.38 2.85
CA ASN A 7 22.45 -13.97 2.12
C ASN A 7 22.37 -13.71 0.60
N GLN A 8 22.08 -12.46 0.23
CA GLN A 8 21.96 -12.09 -1.17
C GLN A 8 23.29 -12.37 -1.90
N PRO A 9 23.24 -13.05 -3.07
CA PRO A 9 24.42 -13.28 -3.89
C PRO A 9 25.15 -11.97 -4.23
N PHE A 10 26.48 -11.99 -4.18
CA PHE A 10 27.31 -10.79 -4.32
C PHE A 10 27.18 -10.13 -5.70
N ASP A 11 27.01 -10.94 -6.74
CA ASP A 11 26.72 -10.50 -8.10
C ASP A 11 25.41 -9.70 -8.16
N GLN A 12 24.33 -10.24 -7.59
CA GLN A 12 23.05 -9.56 -7.49
C GLN A 12 23.15 -8.29 -6.65
N PHE A 13 23.84 -8.34 -5.51
CA PHE A 13 24.06 -7.17 -4.66
C PHE A 13 24.79 -6.05 -5.41
N THR A 14 25.83 -6.40 -6.18
CA THR A 14 26.57 -5.42 -6.99
C THR A 14 25.68 -4.81 -8.07
N ILE A 15 24.94 -5.63 -8.83
CA ILE A 15 24.06 -5.14 -9.89
C ILE A 15 23.01 -4.18 -9.32
N GLU A 16 22.38 -4.53 -8.20
CA GLU A 16 21.37 -3.67 -7.57
C GLU A 16 21.96 -2.36 -7.04
N GLN A 17 23.13 -2.40 -6.39
CA GLN A 17 23.79 -1.20 -5.87
C GLN A 17 24.22 -0.22 -6.96
N LEU A 18 24.65 -0.73 -8.12
CA LEU A 18 25.20 0.11 -9.19
C LEU A 18 24.14 0.55 -10.22
N ALA A 19 23.16 -0.31 -10.47
CA ALA A 19 22.23 -0.17 -11.58
C ALA A 19 20.84 -0.76 -11.31
N GLY A 20 20.44 -0.92 -10.05
CA GLY A 20 19.12 -1.46 -9.70
C GLY A 20 17.94 -0.65 -10.27
N ASP A 21 18.12 0.64 -10.54
CA ASP A 21 17.13 1.50 -11.18
C ASP A 21 16.91 1.20 -12.68
N LEU A 22 17.87 0.52 -13.32
CA LEU A 22 17.83 0.13 -14.74
C LEU A 22 17.33 -1.31 -14.96
N LEU A 23 17.05 -2.06 -13.90
CA LEU A 23 16.49 -3.40 -14.03
C LEU A 23 15.07 -3.35 -14.63
N PRO A 24 14.70 -4.29 -15.50
CA PRO A 24 13.32 -4.42 -15.96
C PRO A 24 12.38 -4.59 -14.75
N GLU A 25 11.30 -3.82 -14.70
CA GLU A 25 10.34 -3.83 -13.59
C GLU A 25 11.00 -3.66 -12.20
N ALA A 26 12.04 -2.81 -12.12
CA ALA A 26 12.80 -2.58 -10.89
C ALA A 26 11.89 -2.33 -9.67
N SER A 27 12.06 -3.14 -8.63
CA SER A 27 11.38 -2.94 -7.35
C SER A 27 11.88 -1.67 -6.64
N ASP A 28 11.10 -1.17 -5.68
CA ASP A 28 11.52 -0.02 -4.87
C ASP A 28 12.81 -0.27 -4.08
N GLU A 29 13.06 -1.51 -3.65
CA GLU A 29 14.33 -1.89 -2.99
C GLU A 29 15.52 -1.77 -3.96
N GLN A 30 15.34 -2.18 -5.21
CA GLN A 30 16.39 -2.15 -6.22
C GLN A 30 16.71 -0.71 -6.64
N ARG A 31 15.68 0.13 -6.80
CA ARG A 31 15.86 1.57 -7.01
C ARG A 31 16.56 2.22 -5.81
N LEU A 32 16.16 1.86 -4.60
CA LEU A 32 16.75 2.37 -3.35
C LEU A 32 18.23 2.00 -3.22
N ALA A 33 18.64 0.79 -3.63
CA ALA A 33 20.03 0.34 -3.59
C ALA A 33 20.99 1.30 -4.33
N THR A 34 20.51 1.90 -5.42
CA THR A 34 21.29 2.90 -6.19
C THR A 34 21.55 4.20 -5.44
N GLY A 35 20.88 4.41 -4.30
CA GLY A 35 21.21 5.44 -3.32
C GLY A 35 22.69 5.39 -2.87
N PHE A 36 23.37 4.25 -3.03
CA PHE A 36 24.82 4.12 -2.89
C PHE A 36 25.59 5.22 -3.64
N HIS A 37 25.26 5.43 -4.91
CA HIS A 37 25.89 6.46 -5.77
C HIS A 37 25.50 7.90 -5.41
N ARG A 38 24.50 8.06 -4.53
CA ARG A 38 24.05 9.35 -4.02
C ARG A 38 24.78 9.75 -2.73
N ASN A 39 25.67 8.90 -2.19
CA ASN A 39 26.58 9.28 -1.09
C ASN A 39 27.81 10.07 -1.55
N ALA A 40 28.03 10.19 -2.87
CA ALA A 40 29.06 11.06 -3.43
C ALA A 40 28.87 12.52 -2.95
N PRO A 41 29.95 13.33 -2.88
CA PRO A 41 29.88 14.71 -2.40
C PRO A 41 28.74 15.50 -3.06
N GLN A 42 27.87 16.07 -2.25
CA GLN A 42 26.80 16.98 -2.69
C GLN A 42 26.94 18.29 -1.94
N ALA A 43 26.75 19.41 -2.63
CA ALA A 43 26.61 20.69 -1.98
C ALA A 43 25.13 21.08 -1.83
N ARG A 44 24.83 21.80 -0.75
CA ARG A 44 23.52 22.42 -0.51
C ARG A 44 23.75 23.90 -0.28
N GLY A 45 23.04 24.77 -1.01
CA GLY A 45 23.24 26.22 -0.97
C GLY A 45 23.12 26.88 -2.34
N GLN A 46 23.15 28.21 -2.40
CA GLN A 46 23.03 28.99 -3.64
C GLN A 46 24.39 29.47 -4.21
N THR A 47 25.50 29.14 -3.56
CA THR A 47 26.80 29.80 -3.78
C THR A 47 27.88 28.90 -4.37
N TYR A 48 27.60 27.62 -4.66
CA TYR A 48 28.58 26.70 -5.22
C TYR A 48 28.40 26.52 -6.74
N PRO A 49 29.48 26.25 -7.50
CA PRO A 49 29.37 25.96 -8.93
C PRO A 49 28.70 24.58 -9.15
N VAL A 50 27.48 24.56 -9.68
CA VAL A 50 26.67 23.35 -9.87
C VAL A 50 27.40 22.30 -10.71
N GLU A 51 28.05 22.72 -11.80
CA GLU A 51 28.74 21.81 -12.71
C GLU A 51 29.97 21.17 -12.06
N GLU A 52 30.72 21.92 -11.26
CA GLU A 52 31.88 21.42 -10.53
C GLU A 52 31.48 20.30 -9.56
N TYR A 53 30.43 20.53 -8.76
CA TYR A 53 29.94 19.52 -7.81
C TYR A 53 29.31 18.31 -8.51
N ARG A 54 28.65 18.53 -9.65
CA ARG A 54 28.16 17.43 -10.48
C ARG A 54 29.33 16.55 -10.94
N ILE A 55 30.39 17.13 -11.49
CA ILE A 55 31.58 16.41 -11.95
C ILE A 55 32.29 15.71 -10.79
N LYS A 56 32.52 16.39 -9.66
CA LYS A 56 33.08 15.77 -8.44
C LYS A 56 32.27 14.54 -8.01
N GLY A 57 30.94 14.63 -8.09
CA GLY A 57 30.06 13.50 -7.80
C GLY A 57 30.15 12.34 -8.81
N VAL A 58 30.58 12.58 -10.05
CA VAL A 58 30.86 11.49 -11.01
C VAL A 58 32.25 10.91 -10.79
N VAL A 59 33.27 11.76 -10.57
CA VAL A 59 34.65 11.38 -10.23
C VAL A 59 34.66 10.48 -8.99
N ASP A 60 33.93 10.84 -7.94
CA ASP A 60 33.80 10.03 -6.73
C ASP A 60 33.26 8.61 -7.03
N ARG A 61 32.28 8.49 -7.93
CA ARG A 61 31.75 7.19 -8.35
C ARG A 61 32.80 6.37 -9.08
N VAL A 62 33.50 6.97 -10.06
CA VAL A 62 34.55 6.28 -10.83
C VAL A 62 35.64 5.76 -9.87
N ASN A 63 36.12 6.62 -8.98
CA ASN A 63 37.22 6.29 -8.07
C ASN A 63 36.75 5.27 -7.00
N THR A 64 35.51 5.39 -6.53
CA THR A 64 34.92 4.41 -5.61
C THR A 64 34.78 3.04 -6.27
N ILE A 65 34.31 2.96 -7.51
CA ILE A 65 34.24 1.68 -8.24
C ILE A 65 35.63 1.09 -8.46
N GLY A 66 36.58 1.91 -8.89
CA GLY A 66 37.97 1.51 -9.09
C GLY A 66 38.53 0.83 -7.84
N ARG A 67 38.40 1.48 -6.68
CA ARG A 67 38.89 0.93 -5.40
C ARG A 67 38.08 -0.25 -4.88
N VAL A 68 36.75 -0.18 -4.98
CA VAL A 68 35.85 -1.12 -4.28
C VAL A 68 35.68 -2.42 -5.03
N TRP A 69 35.53 -2.37 -6.36
CA TRP A 69 35.31 -3.56 -7.19
C TRP A 69 36.58 -3.99 -7.92
N LEU A 70 37.32 -3.06 -8.52
CA LEU A 70 38.47 -3.42 -9.35
C LEU A 70 39.79 -3.52 -8.56
N GLY A 71 39.87 -2.95 -7.36
CA GLY A 71 41.12 -2.88 -6.59
C GLY A 71 42.18 -1.99 -7.26
N LEU A 72 41.75 -1.03 -8.07
CA LEU A 72 42.62 -0.13 -8.84
C LEU A 72 42.50 1.32 -8.35
N THR A 73 43.61 2.05 -8.34
CA THR A 73 43.66 3.49 -8.06
C THR A 73 43.55 4.29 -9.35
N LEU A 74 42.33 4.48 -9.84
CA LEU A 74 42.09 5.18 -11.11
C LEU A 74 42.36 6.70 -11.04
N ASP A 75 42.47 7.28 -9.84
CA ASP A 75 42.46 8.74 -9.62
C ASP A 75 43.58 9.49 -10.37
N CYS A 76 44.77 8.92 -10.52
CA CYS A 76 45.85 9.58 -11.26
C CYS A 76 45.46 9.82 -12.73
N ALA A 77 44.66 8.91 -13.30
CA ALA A 77 44.18 8.97 -14.67
C ALA A 77 43.19 10.12 -14.94
N GLU A 78 42.73 10.82 -13.90
CA GLU A 78 41.90 12.02 -14.03
C GLU A 78 42.66 13.15 -14.74
N CYS A 79 43.94 13.37 -14.40
CA CYS A 79 44.71 14.52 -14.89
C CYS A 79 45.67 14.18 -16.04
N HIS A 80 46.21 12.96 -16.06
CA HIS A 80 47.20 12.46 -17.02
C HIS A 80 47.16 10.93 -17.05
N ASP A 81 47.77 10.26 -18.01
CA ASP A 81 47.82 8.78 -18.00
C ASP A 81 48.39 8.24 -16.68
N HIS A 82 47.84 7.13 -16.19
CA HIS A 82 48.23 6.58 -14.91
C HIS A 82 49.73 6.24 -14.90
N LYS A 83 50.42 6.58 -13.79
CA LYS A 83 51.89 6.55 -13.73
C LYS A 83 52.49 5.15 -13.86
N PHE A 84 51.80 4.13 -13.33
CA PHE A 84 52.34 2.78 -13.19
C PHE A 84 51.51 1.74 -13.95
N ASP A 85 50.20 1.74 -13.73
CA ASP A 85 49.28 0.89 -14.47
C ASP A 85 49.01 1.40 -15.89
N PRO A 86 48.79 0.50 -16.88
CA PRO A 86 48.48 0.86 -18.27
C PRO A 86 47.02 1.32 -18.40
N ILE A 87 46.70 2.42 -17.73
CA ILE A 87 45.37 3.04 -17.71
C ILE A 87 45.54 4.45 -18.25
N THR A 88 45.03 4.67 -19.45
CA THR A 88 45.08 5.98 -20.09
C THR A 88 44.06 6.93 -19.46
N GLN A 89 44.27 8.23 -19.65
CA GLN A 89 43.26 9.23 -19.33
C GLN A 89 41.97 8.97 -20.12
N ARG A 90 42.06 8.47 -21.35
CA ARG A 90 40.89 8.08 -22.15
C ARG A 90 40.10 6.95 -21.50
N ASP A 91 40.76 5.95 -20.91
CA ASP A 91 40.08 4.87 -20.17
C ASP A 91 39.32 5.43 -18.96
N TYR A 92 39.94 6.35 -18.21
CA TYR A 92 39.31 7.01 -17.07
C TYR A 92 38.02 7.73 -17.45
N TYR A 93 38.08 8.58 -18.48
CA TYR A 93 36.92 9.34 -18.92
C TYR A 93 35.86 8.46 -19.60
N SER A 94 36.24 7.31 -20.13
CA SER A 94 35.29 6.32 -20.66
C SER A 94 34.49 5.63 -19.55
N ILE A 95 35.12 5.31 -18.41
CA ILE A 95 34.38 4.87 -17.21
C ILE A 95 33.53 6.01 -16.67
N LEU A 96 34.07 7.24 -16.65
CA LEU A 96 33.31 8.43 -16.23
C LEU A 96 32.02 8.59 -17.04
N ALA A 97 32.07 8.36 -18.35
CA ALA A 97 30.93 8.43 -19.24
C ALA A 97 29.78 7.49 -18.83
N ILE A 98 30.09 6.31 -18.28
CA ILE A 98 29.09 5.34 -17.76
C ILE A 98 28.25 5.99 -16.64
N PHE A 99 28.86 6.78 -15.76
CA PHE A 99 28.20 7.40 -14.61
C PHE A 99 27.73 8.84 -14.85
N ASN A 100 28.04 9.41 -16.02
CA ASN A 100 27.77 10.81 -16.37
C ASN A 100 26.31 11.05 -16.82
N ASN A 101 25.45 10.02 -16.82
CA ASN A 101 24.08 10.08 -17.37
C ASN A 101 22.97 10.31 -16.33
N VAL A 102 23.33 10.62 -15.09
CA VAL A 102 22.36 10.78 -13.99
C VAL A 102 21.74 12.17 -13.99
N GLU A 103 20.43 12.25 -13.80
CA GLU A 103 19.76 13.54 -13.65
C GLU A 103 20.32 14.29 -12.42
N HIS A 104 20.77 15.53 -12.63
CA HIS A 104 21.20 16.43 -11.56
C HIS A 104 20.55 17.76 -11.87
N SER A 105 19.24 17.83 -11.65
CA SER A 105 18.41 19.00 -11.92
C SER A 105 18.04 19.67 -10.60
N GLY A 106 18.02 21.00 -10.59
CA GLY A 106 17.52 21.80 -9.49
C GLY A 106 17.94 23.26 -9.58
N SER A 107 16.99 24.17 -9.41
CA SER A 107 17.20 25.55 -8.94
C SER A 107 16.68 25.65 -7.50
N GLY A 108 17.22 26.54 -6.67
CA GLY A 108 16.72 26.71 -5.29
C GLY A 108 17.17 25.62 -4.31
N HIS A 109 16.30 25.20 -3.39
CA HIS A 109 16.54 24.16 -2.36
C HIS A 109 16.26 22.72 -2.84
N GLY A 110 15.84 22.55 -4.10
CA GLY A 110 15.65 21.23 -4.76
C GLY A 110 16.91 20.67 -5.42
N GLN A 111 18.09 21.17 -5.06
CA GLN A 111 19.37 20.68 -5.57
C GLN A 111 19.71 19.33 -4.92
N GLY A 112 19.99 18.32 -5.73
CA GLY A 112 20.27 16.96 -5.23
C GLY A 112 19.73 15.81 -6.07
N GLY A 113 19.39 16.03 -7.34
CA GLY A 113 19.04 14.95 -8.28
C GLY A 113 17.76 14.18 -7.90
N PRO A 114 17.52 13.02 -8.53
CA PRO A 114 16.27 12.29 -8.42
C PRO A 114 16.06 11.70 -7.03
N THR A 115 14.82 11.78 -6.56
CA THR A 115 14.34 11.14 -5.33
C THR A 115 13.13 10.25 -5.61
N MET A 116 12.82 9.37 -4.67
CA MET A 116 11.57 8.60 -4.67
C MET A 116 10.91 8.62 -3.30
N LYS A 117 9.58 8.46 -3.29
CA LYS A 117 8.85 8.09 -2.07
C LYS A 117 9.13 6.64 -1.76
N TYR A 118 9.43 6.34 -0.50
CA TYR A 118 9.73 4.98 -0.08
C TYR A 118 8.95 4.63 1.18
N LYS A 119 8.19 3.54 1.11
CA LYS A 119 7.44 3.00 2.24
C LYS A 119 8.36 2.08 3.03
N LEU A 120 8.70 2.46 4.27
CA LEU A 120 9.48 1.60 5.14
C LEU A 120 8.71 0.29 5.35
N PRO A 121 9.38 -0.87 5.32
CA PRO A 121 8.74 -2.10 5.73
C PRO A 121 8.29 -1.96 7.19
N PRO A 122 7.22 -2.67 7.58
CA PRO A 122 6.79 -2.66 8.96
C PRO A 122 7.97 -3.07 9.85
N PRO A 123 8.13 -2.45 11.03
CA PRO A 123 9.20 -2.83 11.94
C PRO A 123 9.16 -4.35 12.20
N LYS A 124 10.35 -4.98 12.33
CA LYS A 124 10.44 -6.41 12.68
C LYS A 124 9.51 -6.65 13.87
N GLN A 125 8.52 -7.54 13.70
CA GLN A 125 7.54 -7.80 14.74
C GLN A 125 8.28 -8.33 15.97
N ASP A 126 8.05 -7.68 17.10
CA ASP A 126 8.53 -8.16 18.38
C ASP A 126 7.95 -9.58 18.62
N PRO A 127 8.79 -10.63 18.76
CA PRO A 127 8.32 -12.00 18.94
C PRO A 127 7.35 -12.14 20.13
N SER A 128 7.53 -11.32 21.18
CA SER A 128 6.62 -11.31 22.33
C SER A 128 5.21 -10.81 21.97
N ARG A 129 5.11 -9.82 21.08
CA ARG A 129 3.82 -9.31 20.57
C ARG A 129 3.15 -10.30 19.63
N ALA A 130 3.93 -11.02 18.82
CA ALA A 130 3.39 -12.06 17.95
C ALA A 130 2.78 -13.21 18.78
N ALA A 131 3.46 -13.63 19.85
CA ALA A 131 2.94 -14.63 20.78
C ALA A 131 1.68 -14.15 21.52
N GLU A 132 1.68 -12.92 22.06
CA GLU A 132 0.51 -12.35 22.75
C GLU A 132 -0.69 -12.19 21.80
N ARG A 133 -0.44 -11.78 20.55
CA ARG A 133 -1.50 -11.71 19.53
C ARG A 133 -2.14 -13.08 19.32
N LYS A 134 -1.34 -14.11 19.07
CA LYS A 134 -1.84 -15.47 18.82
C LYS A 134 -2.67 -15.96 20.00
N ARG A 135 -2.18 -15.73 21.23
CA ARG A 135 -2.90 -16.05 22.45
C ARG A 135 -4.26 -15.34 22.54
N LEU A 136 -4.30 -14.03 22.28
CA LEU A 136 -5.55 -13.25 22.29
C LEU A 136 -6.55 -13.74 21.22
N GLU A 137 -6.07 -14.11 20.03
CA GLU A 137 -6.89 -14.69 18.97
C GLU A 137 -7.49 -16.05 19.38
N GLU A 138 -6.70 -16.92 20.03
CA GLU A 138 -7.16 -18.20 20.57
C GLU A 138 -8.17 -18.02 21.71
N GLU A 139 -7.89 -17.14 22.68
CA GLU A 139 -8.83 -16.79 23.76
C GLU A 139 -10.14 -16.22 23.19
N LEU A 140 -10.07 -15.38 22.14
CA LEU A 140 -11.23 -14.78 21.49
C LEU A 140 -12.08 -15.85 20.79
N ALA A 141 -11.45 -16.79 20.08
CA ALA A 141 -12.16 -17.88 19.42
C ALA A 141 -12.88 -18.79 20.43
N LEU A 142 -12.22 -19.13 21.54
CA LEU A 142 -12.82 -19.91 22.63
C LEU A 142 -13.98 -19.17 23.30
N ALA A 143 -13.78 -17.89 23.62
CA ALA A 143 -14.82 -17.06 24.24
C ALA A 143 -16.06 -16.96 23.34
N ARG A 144 -15.89 -16.76 22.03
CA ARG A 144 -17.00 -16.74 21.06
C ARG A 144 -17.77 -18.06 21.01
N LYS A 145 -17.06 -19.19 21.05
CA LYS A 145 -17.69 -20.52 21.03
C LYS A 145 -18.54 -20.77 22.28
N ALA A 146 -18.19 -20.17 23.40
CA ALA A 146 -18.91 -20.29 24.67
C ALA A 146 -20.12 -19.34 24.80
N LEU A 147 -20.32 -18.43 23.84
CA LEU A 147 -21.42 -17.46 23.92
C LEU A 147 -22.79 -18.14 23.74
N PRO A 148 -23.81 -17.69 24.49
CA PRO A 148 -25.18 -18.06 24.18
C PRO A 148 -25.55 -17.50 22.80
N LYS A 149 -26.46 -18.19 22.11
CA LYS A 149 -27.04 -17.63 20.89
C LYS A 149 -27.80 -16.35 21.24
N PRO A 150 -27.66 -15.27 20.45
CA PRO A 150 -28.38 -14.03 20.71
C PRO A 150 -29.89 -14.26 20.72
N SER A 151 -30.57 -13.63 21.68
CA SER A 151 -32.03 -13.62 21.73
C SER A 151 -32.59 -12.91 20.51
N SER A 152 -33.73 -13.40 20.02
CA SER A 152 -34.43 -12.73 18.93
C SER A 152 -35.00 -11.39 19.39
N ILE A 153 -34.88 -10.34 18.57
CA ILE A 153 -35.51 -9.03 18.84
C ILE A 153 -37.01 -9.24 19.14
N GLN A 154 -37.51 -8.64 20.22
CA GLN A 154 -38.91 -8.78 20.61
C GLN A 154 -39.84 -8.22 19.53
N ASP A 155 -40.93 -8.96 19.26
CA ASP A 155 -41.78 -8.72 18.08
C ASP A 155 -42.64 -7.46 18.15
N GLN A 156 -42.82 -6.86 19.33
CA GLN A 156 -43.73 -5.72 19.54
C GLN A 156 -43.40 -4.49 18.68
N HIS A 157 -42.20 -4.42 18.11
CA HIS A 157 -41.68 -3.25 17.41
C HIS A 157 -41.19 -3.53 15.99
N VAL A 158 -41.32 -4.78 15.55
CA VAL A 158 -40.94 -5.24 14.22
C VAL A 158 -42.04 -4.84 13.23
N VAL A 159 -41.71 -3.96 12.29
CA VAL A 159 -42.63 -3.50 11.24
C VAL A 159 -42.69 -4.45 10.04
N GLY A 160 -41.67 -5.30 9.86
CA GLY A 160 -41.64 -6.29 8.79
C GLY A 160 -40.72 -7.47 9.09
N LYS A 161 -41.13 -8.65 8.61
CA LYS A 161 -40.42 -9.93 8.74
C LYS A 161 -40.41 -10.66 7.41
N TRP A 162 -39.28 -11.29 7.08
CA TRP A 162 -39.14 -12.06 5.85
C TRP A 162 -38.27 -13.30 6.06
N GLU A 163 -38.65 -14.37 5.36
CA GLU A 163 -37.83 -15.57 5.20
C GLU A 163 -37.30 -15.58 3.76
N GLY A 164 -36.01 -15.29 3.59
CA GLY A 164 -35.37 -15.20 2.28
C GLY A 164 -35.62 -13.90 1.53
N HIS A 165 -35.48 -13.97 0.21
CA HIS A 165 -35.58 -12.82 -0.70
C HIS A 165 -37.01 -12.33 -0.85
N ALA A 166 -37.17 -11.00 -0.88
CA ALA A 166 -38.45 -10.35 -1.14
C ALA A 166 -38.23 -8.97 -1.75
N VAL A 167 -39.06 -8.57 -2.71
CA VAL A 167 -39.15 -7.18 -3.18
C VAL A 167 -40.59 -6.75 -2.98
N LEU A 168 -40.78 -5.69 -2.22
CA LEU A 168 -42.10 -5.22 -1.83
C LEU A 168 -42.66 -4.32 -2.93
N ASP A 169 -43.97 -4.27 -3.11
CA ASP A 169 -44.58 -3.47 -4.19
C ASP A 169 -44.76 -1.99 -3.82
N ASP A 170 -45.12 -1.71 -2.56
CA ASP A 170 -45.38 -0.34 -2.08
C ASP A 170 -44.11 0.35 -1.58
N PRO A 171 -43.64 1.43 -2.25
CA PRO A 171 -42.49 2.20 -1.80
C PRO A 171 -42.69 2.91 -0.46
N GLN A 172 -43.93 3.22 -0.06
CA GLN A 172 -44.24 4.01 1.13
C GLN A 172 -44.29 3.18 2.42
N LYS A 173 -44.80 1.95 2.38
CA LYS A 173 -45.03 1.08 3.55
C LYS A 173 -43.85 0.93 4.51
N TYR A 174 -42.61 0.93 4.00
CA TYR A 174 -41.37 0.74 4.78
C TYR A 174 -40.38 1.91 4.66
N SER A 175 -40.89 3.11 4.32
CA SER A 175 -40.11 4.34 4.27
C SER A 175 -39.93 4.95 5.66
N LEU A 176 -39.18 4.23 6.51
CA LEU A 176 -38.80 4.69 7.85
C LEU A 176 -37.93 5.95 7.75
N THR A 177 -38.25 6.97 8.55
CA THR A 177 -37.59 8.28 8.53
C THR A 177 -36.84 8.62 9.81
N ALA A 178 -36.94 7.79 10.86
CA ALA A 178 -36.35 8.03 12.17
C ALA A 178 -35.41 6.87 12.53
N ASP A 179 -35.40 6.45 13.79
CA ASP A 179 -34.64 5.30 14.27
C ASP A 179 -35.01 4.02 13.51
N LEU A 180 -34.02 3.14 13.39
CA LEU A 180 -34.11 1.94 12.56
C LEU A 180 -33.26 0.83 13.17
N THR A 181 -33.81 -0.37 13.26
CA THR A 181 -33.03 -1.59 13.49
C THR A 181 -33.31 -2.60 12.39
N ILE A 182 -32.25 -3.18 11.83
CA ILE A 182 -32.33 -4.30 10.89
C ILE A 182 -31.57 -5.47 11.49
N SER A 183 -32.13 -6.67 11.45
CA SER A 183 -31.43 -7.90 11.80
C SER A 183 -31.73 -9.01 10.80
N ALA A 184 -30.81 -9.96 10.64
CA ALA A 184 -30.98 -11.12 9.78
C ALA A 184 -30.11 -12.29 10.26
N LYS A 185 -30.54 -13.51 9.96
CA LYS A 185 -29.66 -14.69 9.96
C LYS A 185 -29.13 -14.93 8.56
N ILE A 186 -27.81 -15.05 8.46
CA ILE A 186 -27.12 -15.20 7.18
C ILE A 186 -26.17 -16.39 7.20
N ARG A 187 -25.99 -17.02 6.03
CA ARG A 187 -24.89 -17.95 5.76
C ARG A 187 -24.47 -17.82 4.32
N THR A 188 -23.29 -17.27 4.07
CA THR A 188 -22.79 -16.99 2.71
C THR A 188 -21.28 -17.11 2.62
N ARG A 189 -20.77 -17.17 1.39
CA ARG A 189 -19.36 -16.98 1.03
C ARG A 189 -19.15 -15.76 0.12
N GLN A 190 -20.24 -15.07 -0.23
CA GLN A 190 -20.17 -13.90 -1.09
C GLN A 190 -19.38 -12.77 -0.45
N THR A 191 -18.75 -11.97 -1.30
CA THR A 191 -17.97 -10.81 -0.90
C THR A 191 -18.78 -9.52 -0.89
N VAL A 192 -19.82 -9.43 -1.71
CA VAL A 192 -20.68 -8.24 -1.87
C VAL A 192 -22.14 -8.68 -2.04
N ALA A 193 -23.05 -8.19 -1.20
CA ALA A 193 -24.49 -8.42 -1.30
C ALA A 193 -25.29 -7.47 -0.41
N ASP A 194 -26.53 -7.16 -0.79
CA ASP A 194 -27.46 -6.41 0.04
C ASP A 194 -28.37 -7.37 0.81
N LEU A 195 -28.53 -7.11 2.11
CA LEU A 195 -29.48 -7.84 2.96
C LEU A 195 -30.83 -7.13 2.97
N VAL A 196 -30.82 -5.80 3.15
CA VAL A 196 -32.01 -4.95 3.15
C VAL A 196 -31.67 -3.60 2.51
N SER A 197 -32.40 -3.20 1.47
CA SER A 197 -32.12 -2.00 0.70
C SER A 197 -33.37 -1.19 0.34
N LYS A 198 -33.31 0.12 0.60
CA LYS A 198 -34.12 1.17 -0.04
C LYS A 198 -33.19 2.22 -0.64
N TYR A 199 -32.07 1.78 -1.22
CA TYR A 199 -30.97 2.63 -1.63
C TYR A 199 -30.57 2.36 -3.08
N ASP A 200 -30.53 3.42 -3.88
CA ASP A 200 -30.00 3.42 -5.25
C ASP A 200 -29.26 4.75 -5.47
N TRP A 201 -27.95 4.74 -5.25
CA TRP A 201 -27.16 5.97 -5.38
C TRP A 201 -27.09 6.45 -6.84
N ARG A 202 -27.09 5.55 -7.83
CA ARG A 202 -27.06 5.90 -9.26
C ARG A 202 -28.41 6.42 -9.73
N GLY A 203 -29.49 5.84 -9.24
CA GLY A 203 -30.86 6.30 -9.47
C GLY A 203 -31.25 7.53 -8.65
N LYS A 204 -30.34 8.07 -7.82
CA LYS A 204 -30.58 9.24 -6.95
C LYS A 204 -31.74 9.02 -5.98
N GLN A 205 -31.90 7.80 -5.48
CA GLN A 205 -32.96 7.41 -4.54
C GLN A 205 -32.34 6.74 -3.32
N ARG A 206 -31.87 7.55 -2.37
CA ARG A 206 -31.18 7.07 -1.16
C ARG A 206 -32.12 7.11 0.04
N GLY A 207 -32.17 5.99 0.77
CA GLY A 207 -32.70 5.91 2.13
C GLY A 207 -31.65 5.25 3.01
N TYR A 208 -31.76 3.94 3.16
CA TYR A 208 -30.80 3.10 3.88
C TYR A 208 -30.50 1.82 3.12
N VAL A 209 -29.32 1.25 3.36
CA VAL A 209 -28.92 -0.08 2.92
C VAL A 209 -28.06 -0.75 3.98
N PHE A 210 -28.32 -2.03 4.22
CA PHE A 210 -27.55 -2.91 5.08
C PHE A 210 -27.15 -4.16 4.31
N GLY A 211 -25.88 -4.53 4.37
CA GLY A 211 -25.37 -5.64 3.58
C GLY A 211 -23.96 -6.08 3.94
N ILE A 212 -23.32 -6.74 2.98
CA ILE A 212 -21.94 -7.21 3.02
C ILE A 212 -21.17 -6.56 1.86
N GLY A 213 -19.94 -6.09 2.10
CA GLY A 213 -19.01 -5.65 1.05
C GLY A 213 -19.29 -4.28 0.43
N GLY A 214 -20.23 -3.49 0.98
CA GLY A 214 -20.42 -2.08 0.64
C GLY A 214 -20.67 -1.80 -0.83
N GLU A 215 -21.42 -2.65 -1.53
CA GLU A 215 -21.65 -2.55 -2.98
C GLU A 215 -20.35 -2.44 -3.83
N GLY A 216 -19.19 -2.80 -3.29
CA GLY A 216 -17.88 -2.63 -3.93
C GLY A 216 -17.29 -1.21 -3.84
N ASP A 217 -17.76 -0.37 -2.92
CA ASP A 217 -17.18 0.96 -2.65
C ASP A 217 -15.70 0.88 -2.23
N LYS A 218 -14.91 1.89 -2.59
CA LYS A 218 -13.46 1.94 -2.30
C LYS A 218 -13.13 1.86 -0.80
N GLY A 219 -14.03 2.31 0.06
CA GLY A 219 -13.85 2.27 1.52
C GLY A 219 -14.31 0.96 2.18
N SER A 220 -14.97 0.09 1.42
CA SER A 220 -15.52 -1.17 1.92
C SER A 220 -14.50 -2.29 2.00
N VAL A 221 -14.79 -3.29 2.83
CA VAL A 221 -13.99 -4.52 2.90
C VAL A 221 -14.87 -5.69 2.42
N PRO A 222 -14.48 -6.40 1.35
CA PRO A 222 -15.19 -7.59 0.87
C PRO A 222 -15.49 -8.59 1.98
N GLY A 223 -16.73 -9.04 2.11
CA GLY A 223 -17.14 -10.03 3.12
C GLY A 223 -17.48 -9.46 4.51
N HIS A 224 -17.31 -8.16 4.72
CA HIS A 224 -17.63 -7.49 5.99
C HIS A 224 -18.97 -6.78 5.92
N LEU A 225 -19.64 -6.63 7.06
CA LEU A 225 -20.90 -5.87 7.14
C LEU A 225 -20.71 -4.41 6.71
N PHE A 226 -21.76 -3.81 6.13
CA PHE A 226 -21.83 -2.37 5.94
C PHE A 226 -23.23 -1.84 6.16
N PHE A 227 -23.31 -0.57 6.50
CA PHE A 227 -24.58 0.17 6.57
C PHE A 227 -24.39 1.59 6.07
N TRP A 228 -25.25 2.02 5.16
CA TRP A 228 -25.32 3.41 4.71
C TRP A 228 -26.71 3.97 4.94
N VAL A 229 -26.76 5.23 5.36
CA VAL A 229 -28.02 5.97 5.54
C VAL A 229 -27.83 7.43 5.15
N SER A 230 -28.81 8.01 4.46
CA SER A 230 -28.78 9.39 3.98
C SER A 230 -30.03 10.15 4.40
N SER A 231 -29.86 11.43 4.77
CA SER A 231 -30.94 12.41 4.95
C SER A 231 -31.41 13.04 3.65
N ARG A 232 -30.74 12.77 2.53
CA ARG A 232 -31.12 13.24 1.19
C ARG A 232 -31.22 12.07 0.22
N ALA A 233 -32.27 12.06 -0.60
CA ALA A 233 -32.44 11.02 -1.61
C ALA A 233 -31.50 11.26 -2.80
N GLU A 234 -31.49 12.48 -3.34
CA GLU A 234 -30.81 12.81 -4.60
C GLU A 234 -29.29 12.94 -4.49
N SER A 235 -28.81 13.32 -3.31
CA SER A 235 -27.38 13.43 -2.96
C SER A 235 -27.11 12.67 -1.67
N PHE A 236 -25.86 12.26 -1.44
CA PHE A 236 -25.50 11.61 -0.19
C PHE A 236 -25.25 12.66 0.90
N ASN A 237 -26.00 12.58 2.00
CA ASN A 237 -25.75 13.37 3.21
C ASN A 237 -26.11 12.53 4.44
N GLY A 238 -25.12 11.84 5.01
CA GLY A 238 -25.33 10.99 6.16
C GLY A 238 -24.06 10.23 6.52
N VAL A 239 -24.23 8.96 6.88
CA VAL A 239 -23.15 8.15 7.45
C VAL A 239 -23.01 6.83 6.68
N THR A 240 -21.75 6.43 6.47
CA THR A 240 -21.37 5.10 6.04
C THR A 240 -20.62 4.39 7.15
N VAL A 241 -20.99 3.15 7.45
CA VAL A 241 -20.34 2.31 8.45
C VAL A 241 -19.89 1.00 7.82
N TYR A 242 -18.66 0.59 8.07
CA TYR A 242 -18.06 -0.66 7.60
C TYR A 242 -17.58 -1.49 8.80
N GLY A 243 -18.05 -2.72 8.90
CA GLY A 243 -17.68 -3.65 9.97
C GLY A 243 -16.22 -4.09 9.91
N SER A 244 -15.65 -4.38 11.07
CA SER A 244 -14.27 -4.86 11.22
C SER A 244 -14.13 -6.38 11.06
N GLN A 245 -15.24 -7.11 11.03
CA GLN A 245 -15.24 -8.57 11.02
C GLN A 245 -15.89 -9.16 9.76
N PRO A 246 -15.31 -10.23 9.18
CA PRO A 246 -15.93 -10.95 8.08
C PRO A 246 -17.10 -11.79 8.58
N VAL A 247 -18.14 -11.91 7.75
CA VAL A 247 -19.33 -12.74 8.00
C VAL A 247 -19.60 -13.74 6.86
N ASN A 248 -18.63 -13.90 5.96
CA ASN A 248 -18.71 -14.74 4.77
C ASN A 248 -17.88 -16.04 4.86
N ASP A 249 -17.70 -16.58 6.06
CA ASP A 249 -16.92 -17.80 6.30
C ASP A 249 -17.69 -19.10 5.97
N GLY A 250 -18.91 -18.99 5.45
CA GLY A 250 -19.81 -20.09 5.15
C GLY A 250 -20.54 -20.68 6.36
N LYS A 251 -20.39 -20.09 7.56
CA LYS A 251 -21.17 -20.45 8.75
C LYS A 251 -22.37 -19.52 8.93
N GLU A 252 -23.25 -19.93 9.82
CA GLU A 252 -24.42 -19.12 10.20
C GLU A 252 -23.97 -17.99 11.13
N HIS A 253 -24.41 -16.77 10.83
CA HIS A 253 -24.24 -15.59 11.67
C HIS A 253 -25.58 -14.88 11.86
N VAL A 254 -25.79 -14.34 13.07
CA VAL A 254 -26.86 -13.38 13.35
C VAL A 254 -26.27 -11.98 13.22
N VAL A 255 -26.70 -11.22 12.23
CA VAL A 255 -26.16 -9.88 11.96
C VAL A 255 -27.22 -8.82 12.19
N ALA A 256 -26.82 -7.66 12.68
CA ALA A 256 -27.74 -6.54 12.86
C ALA A 256 -27.05 -5.19 12.71
N VAL A 257 -27.87 -4.18 12.44
CA VAL A 257 -27.52 -2.78 12.54
C VAL A 257 -28.60 -2.04 13.32
N GLU A 258 -28.17 -1.17 14.23
CA GLU A 258 -29.02 -0.20 14.89
C GLU A 258 -28.58 1.21 14.49
N PHE A 259 -29.53 2.02 14.02
CA PHE A 259 -29.37 3.42 13.72
C PHE A 259 -30.27 4.24 14.66
N VAL A 260 -29.66 5.13 15.42
CA VAL A 260 -30.32 6.12 16.25
C VAL A 260 -30.15 7.48 15.60
N ALA A 261 -31.25 8.09 15.18
CA ALA A 261 -31.25 9.30 14.38
C ALA A 261 -30.50 10.44 15.08
N GLY A 262 -29.54 11.04 14.38
CA GLY A 262 -28.69 12.12 14.87
C GLY A 262 -27.67 11.72 15.95
N LYS A 263 -27.59 10.44 16.35
CA LYS A 263 -26.77 9.99 17.48
C LYS A 263 -25.73 8.96 17.09
N SER A 264 -26.14 7.77 16.63
CA SER A 264 -25.22 6.64 16.47
C SER A 264 -25.66 5.64 15.41
N VAL A 265 -24.68 4.87 14.92
CA VAL A 265 -24.89 3.61 14.19
C VAL A 265 -24.05 2.55 14.87
N ARG A 266 -24.63 1.40 15.17
CA ARG A 266 -23.96 0.24 15.77
C ARG A 266 -24.18 -0.99 14.91
N LEU A 267 -23.12 -1.72 14.59
CA LEU A 267 -23.18 -3.01 13.90
C LEU A 267 -23.02 -4.13 14.91
N PHE A 268 -23.70 -5.26 14.69
CA PHE A 268 -23.62 -6.43 15.54
C PHE A 268 -23.39 -7.70 14.71
N VAL A 269 -22.53 -8.57 15.22
CA VAL A 269 -22.32 -9.94 14.72
C VAL A 269 -22.45 -10.89 15.89
N ASP A 270 -23.36 -11.86 15.77
CA ASP A 270 -23.69 -12.86 16.79
C ASP A 270 -24.03 -12.24 18.17
N GLY A 271 -24.68 -11.08 18.13
CA GLY A 271 -25.08 -10.32 19.33
C GLY A 271 -23.97 -9.55 20.02
N ILE A 272 -22.77 -9.49 19.42
CA ILE A 272 -21.64 -8.68 19.90
C ILE A 272 -21.56 -7.40 19.07
N GLU A 273 -21.42 -6.25 19.74
CA GLU A 273 -21.23 -4.95 19.07
C GLU A 273 -19.86 -4.86 18.41
N ASP A 274 -19.83 -4.48 17.13
CA ASP A 274 -18.59 -4.22 16.39
C ASP A 274 -18.04 -2.82 16.69
N LYS A 275 -17.42 -2.68 17.87
CA LYS A 275 -16.79 -1.43 18.35
C LYS A 275 -15.58 -0.98 17.51
N ALA A 276 -15.13 -1.79 16.56
CA ALA A 276 -14.05 -1.47 15.64
C ALA A 276 -14.55 -1.13 14.22
N ALA A 277 -15.87 -1.05 14.02
CA ALA A 277 -16.46 -0.60 12.77
C ALA A 277 -15.95 0.82 12.41
N LYS A 278 -15.61 1.02 11.14
CA LYS A 278 -15.15 2.30 10.61
C LYS A 278 -16.34 3.12 10.16
N THR A 279 -16.39 4.37 10.61
CA THR A 279 -17.48 5.30 10.31
C THR A 279 -16.93 6.49 9.52
N SER A 280 -17.65 6.90 8.48
CA SER A 280 -17.39 8.13 7.71
C SER A 280 -18.69 8.92 7.59
N GLY A 281 -18.61 10.22 7.85
CA GLY A 281 -19.79 11.10 7.99
C GLY A 281 -20.43 11.04 9.38
N ALA A 282 -21.51 11.78 9.55
CA ALA A 282 -22.26 11.87 10.82
C ALA A 282 -23.64 11.23 10.67
N PRO A 283 -24.15 10.50 11.68
CA PRO A 283 -25.51 9.97 11.66
C PRO A 283 -26.53 11.09 11.42
N PRO A 284 -27.33 11.04 10.34
CA PRO A 284 -28.29 12.10 10.05
C PRO A 284 -29.44 12.11 11.06
N PRO A 285 -30.10 13.26 11.32
CA PRO A 285 -31.24 13.34 12.24
C PRO A 285 -32.53 12.69 11.72
N PHE A 286 -32.56 12.31 10.44
CA PHE A 286 -33.65 11.57 9.80
C PHE A 286 -33.16 10.86 8.54
N ILE A 287 -33.92 9.89 8.08
CA ILE A 287 -33.68 9.15 6.85
C ILE A 287 -34.53 9.77 5.72
N ALA A 288 -33.93 9.94 4.54
CA ALA A 288 -34.64 10.36 3.35
C ALA A 288 -35.65 9.31 2.88
N LYS A 289 -36.78 9.80 2.35
CA LYS A 289 -37.75 8.94 1.65
C LYS A 289 -37.24 8.63 0.25
N SER A 290 -36.88 7.36 0.05
CA SER A 290 -36.54 6.81 -1.26
C SER A 290 -37.80 6.31 -1.97
N SER A 291 -37.93 6.58 -3.26
CA SER A 291 -39.00 6.00 -4.09
C SER A 291 -38.75 4.53 -4.45
N ARG A 292 -37.59 3.96 -4.08
CA ARG A 292 -37.33 2.53 -4.26
C ARG A 292 -38.18 1.70 -3.30
N PRO A 293 -38.85 0.64 -3.77
CA PRO A 293 -39.47 -0.32 -2.88
C PRO A 293 -38.44 -0.97 -1.95
N LEU A 294 -38.90 -1.53 -0.83
CA LEU A 294 -38.00 -2.28 0.04
C LEU A 294 -37.56 -3.56 -0.69
N ALA A 295 -36.25 -3.82 -0.70
CA ALA A 295 -35.67 -5.04 -1.25
C ALA A 295 -34.95 -5.81 -0.14
N ILE A 296 -35.22 -7.11 -0.05
CA ILE A 296 -34.62 -8.06 0.89
C ILE A 296 -33.79 -9.06 0.08
N GLY A 297 -32.52 -9.22 0.44
CA GLY A 297 -31.56 -10.07 -0.27
C GLY A 297 -31.20 -9.57 -1.68
N SER A 298 -31.49 -8.31 -2.00
CA SER A 298 -31.16 -7.66 -3.27
C SER A 298 -31.11 -6.14 -3.11
N GLY A 299 -30.49 -5.47 -4.07
CA GLY A 299 -30.32 -4.04 -4.14
C GLY A 299 -30.61 -3.47 -5.52
N TYR A 300 -30.28 -2.19 -5.69
CA TYR A 300 -30.63 -1.43 -6.89
C TYR A 300 -29.38 -0.87 -7.58
N ASN A 301 -29.43 -0.82 -8.91
CA ASN A 301 -28.40 -0.19 -9.71
C ASN A 301 -29.06 0.62 -10.83
N SER A 302 -29.35 1.89 -10.58
CA SER A 302 -30.02 2.81 -11.52
C SER A 302 -31.28 2.22 -12.16
N SER A 303 -32.08 1.50 -11.36
CA SER A 303 -33.23 0.72 -11.84
C SER A 303 -34.40 0.84 -10.87
N PRO A 304 -35.65 0.93 -11.34
CA PRO A 304 -36.84 0.84 -10.48
C PRO A 304 -37.06 -0.56 -9.91
N LYS A 305 -36.43 -1.59 -10.49
CA LYS A 305 -36.45 -2.97 -10.00
C LYS A 305 -35.16 -3.29 -9.25
N ALA A 306 -35.26 -4.05 -8.17
CA ALA A 306 -34.10 -4.54 -7.42
C ALA A 306 -33.36 -5.62 -8.25
N ASN A 307 -32.35 -5.19 -9.00
CA ASN A 307 -31.66 -5.99 -10.02
C ASN A 307 -30.16 -6.16 -9.76
N ALA A 308 -29.67 -5.75 -8.59
CA ALA A 308 -28.25 -5.75 -8.24
C ALA A 308 -28.01 -6.36 -6.85
N TYR A 309 -26.74 -6.60 -6.54
CA TYR A 309 -26.24 -7.01 -5.22
C TYR A 309 -27.03 -8.15 -4.57
N ARG A 310 -27.42 -9.14 -5.39
CA ARG A 310 -28.23 -10.26 -4.93
C ARG A 310 -27.47 -11.11 -3.92
N PHE A 311 -28.11 -11.36 -2.79
CA PHE A 311 -27.59 -12.26 -1.77
C PHE A 311 -27.71 -13.71 -2.23
N GLU A 312 -26.64 -14.48 -2.09
CA GLU A 312 -26.58 -15.93 -2.32
C GLU A 312 -26.15 -16.63 -1.03
N GLY A 313 -26.79 -17.75 -0.75
CA GLY A 313 -26.64 -18.48 0.51
C GLY A 313 -27.98 -18.62 1.22
N LYS A 314 -27.95 -18.78 2.55
CA LYS A 314 -29.18 -18.76 3.37
C LYS A 314 -29.38 -17.37 3.96
N LEU A 315 -30.54 -16.80 3.73
CA LEU A 315 -31.04 -15.57 4.34
C LEU A 315 -32.37 -15.90 5.00
N SER A 316 -32.49 -15.68 6.31
CA SER A 316 -33.68 -16.02 7.09
C SER A 316 -33.83 -15.07 8.26
N GLU A 317 -35.02 -15.06 8.89
CA GLU A 317 -35.32 -14.20 10.03
C GLU A 317 -34.92 -12.73 9.81
N VAL A 318 -35.16 -12.20 8.61
CA VAL A 318 -34.90 -10.79 8.33
C VAL A 318 -35.98 -9.96 9.03
N ARG A 319 -35.58 -9.05 9.91
CA ARG A 319 -36.49 -8.20 10.68
C ARG A 319 -36.13 -6.74 10.51
N LEU A 320 -37.16 -5.93 10.25
CA LEU A 320 -37.08 -4.48 10.18
C LEU A 320 -37.90 -3.90 11.34
N SER A 321 -37.28 -3.04 12.16
CA SER A 321 -37.92 -2.33 13.27
C SER A 321 -37.80 -0.82 13.04
N GLY A 322 -38.89 -0.09 13.27
CA GLY A 322 -38.94 1.38 13.18
C GLY A 322 -38.43 2.11 14.42
N ARG A 323 -37.60 1.45 15.23
CA ARG A 323 -36.96 2.02 16.42
C ARG A 323 -35.62 1.36 16.71
N ALA A 324 -34.80 2.04 17.50
CA ALA A 324 -33.66 1.46 18.18
C ALA A 324 -34.16 0.51 19.29
N VAL A 325 -33.56 -0.67 19.40
CA VAL A 325 -33.97 -1.71 20.36
C VAL A 325 -32.95 -1.90 21.49
N GLY A 326 -31.88 -1.10 21.49
CA GLY A 326 -30.89 -1.01 22.55
C GLY A 326 -30.21 -2.35 22.81
N ASP A 327 -30.20 -2.76 24.07
CA ASP A 327 -29.52 -3.97 24.52
C ASP A 327 -30.23 -5.27 24.12
N GLN A 328 -31.41 -5.22 23.48
CA GLN A 328 -32.13 -6.44 23.04
C GLN A 328 -31.38 -7.27 21.99
N ILE A 329 -30.51 -6.63 21.20
CA ILE A 329 -29.64 -7.30 20.19
C ILE A 329 -28.36 -7.80 20.84
N SER A 330 -28.00 -7.23 21.98
CA SER A 330 -26.76 -7.54 22.69
C SER A 330 -26.95 -8.79 23.56
N ILE A 331 -25.96 -9.67 23.55
CA ILE A 331 -25.86 -10.74 24.56
C ILE A 331 -25.38 -10.22 25.93
N GLY A 332 -25.22 -8.89 26.06
CA GLY A 332 -24.96 -8.21 27.32
C GLY A 332 -23.69 -8.69 28.03
N ALA A 333 -23.82 -9.02 29.31
CA ALA A 333 -22.68 -9.45 30.14
C ALA A 333 -21.96 -10.69 29.57
N ALA A 334 -22.65 -11.58 28.85
CA ALA A 334 -22.03 -12.74 28.23
C ALA A 334 -21.00 -12.35 27.15
N GLY A 335 -21.25 -11.26 26.43
CA GLY A 335 -20.36 -10.73 25.38
C GLY A 335 -19.17 -9.93 25.91
N LYS A 336 -19.18 -9.52 27.19
CA LYS A 336 -18.15 -8.62 27.77
C LYS A 336 -16.73 -9.16 27.61
N LYS A 337 -16.53 -10.47 27.77
CA LYS A 337 -15.20 -11.10 27.60
C LYS A 337 -14.72 -11.01 26.15
N VAL A 338 -15.62 -11.16 25.17
CA VAL A 338 -15.31 -11.02 23.75
C VAL A 338 -14.97 -9.58 23.41
N ASP A 339 -15.74 -8.61 23.92
CA ASP A 339 -15.47 -7.17 23.78
C ASP A 339 -14.07 -6.81 24.32
N GLU A 340 -13.73 -7.29 25.51
CA GLU A 340 -12.44 -7.03 26.15
C GLU A 340 -11.28 -7.61 25.33
N LEU A 341 -11.44 -8.83 24.81
CA LEU A 341 -10.41 -9.48 23.99
C LEU A 341 -10.23 -8.77 22.64
N GLN A 342 -11.32 -8.33 22.01
CA GLN A 342 -11.26 -7.52 20.79
C GLN A 342 -10.60 -6.17 21.04
N ALA A 343 -10.90 -5.50 22.16
CA ALA A 343 -10.27 -4.24 22.54
C ALA A 343 -8.76 -4.42 22.79
N LYS A 344 -8.34 -5.52 23.43
CA LYS A 344 -6.92 -5.86 23.60
C LYS A 344 -6.22 -6.12 22.27
N LEU A 345 -6.85 -6.89 21.38
CA LEU A 345 -6.32 -7.18 20.05
C LEU A 345 -6.14 -5.89 19.24
N ARG A 346 -7.15 -5.01 19.25
CA ARG A 346 -7.09 -3.69 18.62
C ARG A 346 -5.97 -2.83 19.20
N LYS A 347 -5.85 -2.76 20.53
CA LYS A 347 -4.76 -2.00 21.16
C LYS A 347 -3.39 -2.51 20.74
N LEU A 348 -3.23 -3.83 20.58
CA LEU A 348 -2.01 -4.45 20.10
C LEU A 348 -1.75 -4.15 18.61
N GLU A 349 -2.79 -4.04 17.79
CA GLU A 349 -2.71 -3.65 16.39
C GLU A 349 -2.40 -2.15 16.20
N ASP A 350 -3.05 -1.27 16.96
CA ASP A 350 -2.83 0.19 16.92
C ASP A 350 -1.38 0.54 17.31
N GLN A 351 -0.74 -0.28 18.15
CA GLN A 351 0.68 -0.17 18.49
C GLN A 351 1.65 -0.52 17.35
N LYS A 352 1.19 -1.03 16.20
CA LYS A 352 2.05 -1.22 15.01
C LYS A 352 2.51 0.09 14.40
N GLY A 353 1.82 1.20 14.69
CA GLY A 353 2.06 2.50 14.05
C GLY A 353 1.67 2.50 12.57
N ALA A 354 1.36 3.67 12.01
CA ALA A 354 1.14 3.79 10.58
C ALA A 354 2.42 3.40 9.81
N PRO A 355 2.30 2.82 8.60
CA PRO A 355 3.46 2.60 7.75
C PRO A 355 4.23 3.90 7.58
N LYS A 356 5.47 3.94 8.04
CA LYS A 356 6.30 5.14 7.90
C LYS A 356 6.69 5.30 6.44
N VAL A 357 6.25 6.40 5.84
CA VAL A 357 6.62 6.77 4.47
C VAL A 357 7.69 7.85 4.56
N VAL A 358 8.77 7.69 3.80
CA VAL A 358 9.79 8.72 3.60
C VAL A 358 9.53 9.34 2.24
N ASP A 359 9.19 10.63 2.22
CA ASP A 359 8.74 11.29 0.99
C ASP A 359 9.86 11.56 -0.03
N ALA A 360 11.11 11.67 0.41
CA ALA A 360 12.23 11.99 -0.46
C ALA A 360 13.48 11.20 -0.08
N VAL A 361 13.68 10.04 -0.72
CA VAL A 361 14.91 9.25 -0.62
C VAL A 361 15.74 9.42 -1.90
N PRO A 362 17.03 9.81 -1.82
CA PRO A 362 17.90 9.93 -3.00
C PRO A 362 18.08 8.59 -3.71
N VAL A 363 17.90 8.58 -5.02
CA VAL A 363 18.14 7.42 -5.89
C VAL A 363 18.85 7.85 -7.16
N MET A 364 19.27 6.91 -7.99
CA MET A 364 19.73 7.20 -9.34
C MET A 364 18.54 7.20 -10.31
N ARG A 365 18.70 7.93 -11.40
CA ARG A 365 17.79 7.90 -12.56
C ARG A 365 18.58 8.40 -13.76
N GLU A 366 18.64 7.60 -14.81
CA GLU A 366 19.29 8.02 -16.06
C GLU A 366 18.42 8.99 -16.83
N ARG A 367 19.09 9.88 -17.56
CA ARG A 367 18.45 10.79 -18.51
C ARG A 367 17.98 10.01 -19.72
N ALA A 368 16.86 10.44 -20.31
CA ALA A 368 16.39 9.91 -21.59
C ALA A 368 17.41 10.12 -22.73
N LYS A 369 18.12 11.26 -22.72
CA LYS A 369 19.26 11.52 -23.61
C LYS A 369 20.57 11.50 -22.80
N PRO A 370 21.51 10.57 -23.08
CA PRO A 370 22.83 10.54 -22.49
C PRO A 370 23.59 11.87 -22.67
N ARG A 371 24.50 12.17 -21.74
CA ARG A 371 25.39 13.33 -21.85
C ARG A 371 26.61 12.97 -22.67
N ASP A 372 27.04 13.92 -23.50
CA ASP A 372 28.37 13.85 -24.10
C ASP A 372 29.43 13.96 -22.99
N THR A 373 30.46 13.12 -23.09
CA THR A 373 31.57 13.07 -22.14
C THR A 373 32.87 13.34 -22.88
N PHE A 374 33.70 14.20 -22.31
CA PHE A 374 34.97 14.62 -22.90
C PHE A 374 36.09 14.38 -21.90
N ILE A 375 37.30 14.14 -22.40
CA ILE A 375 38.50 14.13 -21.57
C ILE A 375 38.69 15.53 -20.96
N HIS A 376 38.95 15.63 -19.66
CA HIS A 376 39.31 16.91 -19.06
C HIS A 376 40.82 17.08 -19.05
N LEU A 377 41.33 18.05 -19.82
CA LEU A 377 42.77 18.28 -19.91
C LEU A 377 43.31 18.77 -18.57
N ARG A 378 44.28 18.03 -18.02
CA ARG A 378 44.81 18.24 -16.66
C ARG A 378 43.73 18.22 -15.56
N GLY A 379 42.65 17.46 -15.77
CA GLY A 379 41.53 17.33 -14.84
C GLY A 379 40.54 18.50 -14.83
N SER A 380 40.76 19.54 -15.64
CA SER A 380 39.90 20.73 -15.66
C SER A 380 38.63 20.52 -16.49
N PHE A 381 37.46 20.42 -15.84
CA PHE A 381 36.16 20.26 -16.53
C PHE A 381 35.79 21.44 -17.46
N LEU A 382 36.50 22.57 -17.32
CA LEU A 382 36.38 23.73 -18.21
C LEU A 382 37.20 23.57 -19.49
N ASN A 383 38.19 22.68 -19.50
CA ASN A 383 39.08 22.44 -20.64
C ASN A 383 38.89 21.03 -21.19
N LYS A 384 38.08 20.92 -22.26
CA LYS A 384 37.68 19.65 -22.86
C LYS A 384 38.60 19.26 -24.01
N GLY A 385 39.09 18.03 -23.97
CA GLY A 385 39.75 17.35 -25.09
C GLY A 385 38.76 16.51 -25.89
N ASP A 386 39.25 15.39 -26.41
CA ASP A 386 38.45 14.48 -27.24
C ASP A 386 37.21 13.96 -26.53
N GLN A 387 36.15 13.74 -27.31
CA GLN A 387 34.96 13.02 -26.86
C GLN A 387 35.29 11.54 -26.62
N VAL A 388 34.65 10.96 -25.62
CA VAL A 388 34.74 9.54 -25.27
C VAL A 388 33.34 8.92 -25.18
N SER A 389 33.30 7.61 -25.36
CA SER A 389 32.09 6.80 -25.17
C SER A 389 32.25 5.89 -23.95
N PRO A 390 31.15 5.49 -23.30
CA PRO A 390 31.16 4.49 -22.24
C PRO A 390 31.94 3.23 -22.67
N SER A 391 32.96 2.86 -21.90
CA SER A 391 33.73 1.63 -22.11
C SER A 391 34.57 1.29 -20.87
N VAL A 392 35.07 0.06 -20.82
CA VAL A 392 36.06 -0.38 -19.82
C VAL A 392 37.48 -0.21 -20.35
N PRO A 393 38.49 -0.09 -19.48
CA PRO A 393 39.87 0.10 -19.91
C PRO A 393 40.35 -0.97 -20.89
N GLU A 394 41.16 -0.56 -21.88
CA GLU A 394 41.67 -1.47 -22.92
C GLU A 394 42.42 -2.68 -22.36
N LEU A 395 43.06 -2.53 -21.20
CA LEU A 395 43.74 -3.61 -20.46
C LEU A 395 42.85 -4.85 -20.24
N PHE A 396 41.52 -4.69 -20.14
CA PHE A 396 40.60 -5.81 -19.94
C PHE A 396 40.28 -6.59 -21.23
N ALA A 397 40.81 -6.16 -22.39
CA ALA A 397 40.68 -6.82 -23.69
C ALA A 397 39.22 -7.18 -24.07
N VAL A 398 38.27 -6.31 -23.73
CA VAL A 398 36.85 -6.46 -24.08
C VAL A 398 36.63 -5.99 -25.52
N SER A 399 36.02 -6.83 -26.37
CA SER A 399 35.73 -6.49 -27.76
C SER A 399 34.82 -5.27 -27.85
N LYS A 400 34.91 -4.50 -28.95
CA LYS A 400 34.12 -3.27 -29.15
C LYS A 400 32.62 -3.49 -29.02
N GLU A 401 32.13 -4.65 -29.46
CA GLU A 401 30.71 -5.04 -29.43
C GLU A 401 30.23 -5.43 -28.03
N SER A 402 31.17 -5.76 -27.13
CA SER A 402 30.90 -6.17 -25.75
C SER A 402 31.18 -5.07 -24.73
N GLN A 403 31.53 -3.86 -25.18
CA GLN A 403 31.77 -2.72 -24.30
C GLN A 403 30.45 -2.27 -23.65
N PRO A 404 30.43 -2.01 -22.33
CA PRO A 404 29.21 -1.60 -21.66
C PRO A 404 28.81 -0.18 -22.05
N GLY A 405 27.60 -0.03 -22.59
CA GLY A 405 27.05 1.26 -23.01
C GLY A 405 26.38 2.05 -21.87
N ASN A 406 26.06 1.39 -20.76
CA ASN A 406 25.35 1.98 -19.62
C ASN A 406 25.77 1.35 -18.28
N ARG A 407 25.25 1.88 -17.17
CA ARG A 407 25.58 1.39 -15.82
C ARG A 407 25.19 -0.07 -15.61
N LEU A 408 24.09 -0.55 -16.18
CA LEU A 408 23.63 -1.92 -15.99
C LEU A 408 24.56 -2.93 -16.67
N GLU A 409 24.94 -2.66 -17.91
CA GLU A 409 25.90 -3.48 -18.64
C GLU A 409 27.27 -3.48 -17.97
N PHE A 410 27.71 -2.32 -17.47
CA PHE A 410 28.96 -2.22 -16.71
C PHE A 410 28.90 -3.01 -15.40
N ALA A 411 27.80 -2.91 -14.65
CA ALA A 411 27.61 -3.67 -13.41
C ALA A 411 27.59 -5.19 -13.67
N ARG A 412 26.96 -5.64 -14.76
CA ARG A 412 26.98 -7.04 -15.20
C ARG A 412 28.37 -7.48 -15.63
N TRP A 413 29.13 -6.62 -16.30
CA TRP A 413 30.52 -6.92 -16.66
C TRP A 413 31.41 -7.06 -15.43
N LEU A 414 31.28 -6.16 -14.44
CA LEU A 414 32.07 -6.21 -13.20
C LEU A 414 31.98 -7.58 -12.52
N VAL A 415 30.77 -8.12 -12.38
CA VAL A 415 30.54 -9.42 -11.71
C VAL A 415 30.45 -10.60 -12.66
N GLY A 416 30.69 -10.36 -13.95
CA GLY A 416 30.72 -11.42 -14.95
C GLY A 416 32.02 -12.22 -14.85
N GLY A 417 31.97 -13.51 -15.17
CA GLY A 417 33.14 -14.40 -15.10
C GLY A 417 34.31 -14.02 -16.02
N LYS A 418 34.14 -13.04 -16.91
CA LYS A 418 35.20 -12.50 -17.78
C LYS A 418 36.01 -11.38 -17.12
N ASN A 419 35.54 -10.78 -16.02
CA ASN A 419 36.32 -9.80 -15.28
C ASN A 419 37.28 -10.51 -14.31
N PRO A 420 38.61 -10.37 -14.47
CA PRO A 420 39.57 -11.13 -13.68
C PRO A 420 39.84 -10.55 -12.27
N LEU A 421 39.36 -9.33 -11.98
CA LEU A 421 39.73 -8.60 -10.77
C LEU A 421 38.72 -8.76 -9.64
N VAL A 422 37.42 -8.63 -9.93
CA VAL A 422 36.39 -8.50 -8.86
C VAL A 422 36.41 -9.70 -7.92
N ALA A 423 36.48 -10.93 -8.44
CA ALA A 423 36.55 -12.13 -7.60
C ALA A 423 37.81 -12.13 -6.70
N ARG A 424 38.96 -11.68 -7.22
CA ARG A 424 40.21 -11.58 -6.44
C ARG A 424 40.12 -10.50 -5.37
N VAL A 425 39.53 -9.36 -5.68
CA VAL A 425 39.35 -8.25 -4.73
C VAL A 425 38.44 -8.65 -3.59
N VAL A 426 37.35 -9.34 -3.88
CA VAL A 426 36.36 -9.75 -2.86
C VAL A 426 36.91 -10.83 -1.93
N VAL A 427 37.68 -11.80 -2.44
CA VAL A 427 38.28 -12.86 -1.61
C VAL A 427 39.40 -12.34 -0.70
N ASN A 428 40.11 -11.29 -1.09
CA ASN A 428 41.24 -10.74 -0.33
C ASN A 428 40.85 -9.59 0.62
N ARG A 429 39.57 -9.49 1.01
CA ARG A 429 39.03 -8.40 1.85
C ARG A 429 38.70 -8.81 3.26
#